data_AF-A0A7C5QQU8-F1
#
_entry.id   AF-A0A7C5QQU8-F1
#
_cell.length_a   1.000
_cell.length_b   1.000
_cell.length_c   1.000
_cell.angle_alpha   90.00
_cell.angle_beta   90.00
_cell.angle_gamma   90.00
#
_symmetry.space_group_name_H-M   'P 1'
#
loop_
_entity.id
_entity.type
_entity.pdbx_description
1 polymer ?
#
loop_
_entity_poly.entity_id
_entity_poly.type
_entity_poly.pdbx_seq_one_letter_code
_entity_poly.pdbx_strand_id
1 'polypeptide(L)'
;MNRRDFAVLSTTALSVPAVNGLAAISVKIIDLPKDGNATPYLVKAIASALKKGEAGICLPAGEFHFWPDGGERRFLHISNNDDADNDIAV
;
A
#
# COMPACT_ATOMS: atom_id res chain seq x y z
N MET A 1 -11.27 18.04 14.45
CA MET A 1 -9.81 18.00 14.29
C MET A 1 -9.56 17.47 12.89
N ASN A 2 -9.17 18.31 11.93
CA ASN A 2 -8.95 17.89 10.54
C ASN A 2 -7.73 16.97 10.50
N ARG A 3 -7.96 15.66 10.41
CA ARG A 3 -6.89 14.68 10.17
C ARG A 3 -6.40 14.91 8.75
N ARG A 4 -5.13 15.32 8.61
CA ARG A 4 -4.50 15.46 7.30
C ARG A 4 -4.01 14.09 6.85
N ASP A 5 -4.39 13.69 5.66
CA ASP A 5 -3.78 12.55 4.98
C ASP A 5 -2.29 12.84 4.78
N PHE A 6 -1.43 11.84 5.00
CA PHE A 6 -0.04 11.96 4.53
C PHE A 6 0.08 11.43 3.09
N ALA A 7 -0.82 10.52 2.68
CA ALA A 7 -0.92 10.06 1.31
C ALA A 7 -2.37 9.68 0.95
N VAL A 8 -2.73 9.94 -0.31
CA VAL A 8 -3.96 9.47 -0.95
C VAL A 8 -3.54 8.73 -2.22
N LEU A 9 -4.01 7.49 -2.38
CA LEU A 9 -3.77 6.70 -3.58
C LEU A 9 -5.08 6.52 -4.35
N SER A 10 -5.10 6.98 -5.59
CA SER A 10 -6.19 6.73 -6.53
C SER A 10 -5.74 5.69 -7.55
N THR A 11 -6.45 4.57 -7.62
CA THR A 11 -6.16 3.47 -8.56
C THR A 11 -7.27 3.37 -9.60
N THR A 12 -6.88 3.30 -10.87
CA THR A 12 -7.78 2.93 -11.97
C THR A 12 -7.63 1.44 -12.25
N ALA A 13 -8.72 0.76 -12.63
CA ALA A 13 -8.65 -0.63 -13.04
C ALA A 13 -7.68 -0.79 -14.22
N LEU A 14 -6.60 -1.54 -14.01
CA LEU A 14 -5.76 -2.02 -15.11
C LEU A 14 -6.50 -3.20 -15.75
N SER A 15 -6.92 -3.02 -16.99
CA SER A 15 -7.22 -4.14 -17.88
C SER A 15 -5.92 -4.93 -18.07
N VAL A 16 -5.73 -6.00 -17.30
CA VAL A 16 -4.68 -6.98 -17.59
C VAL A 16 -5.17 -7.77 -18.81
N PRO A 17 -4.61 -7.58 -20.03
CA PRO A 17 -4.95 -8.47 -21.13
C PRO A 17 -4.65 -9.90 -20.68
N ALA A 18 -5.58 -10.83 -20.93
CA ALA A 18 -5.36 -12.23 -20.63
C ALA A 18 -4.15 -12.73 -21.44
N VAL A 19 -2.98 -12.74 -20.81
CA VAL A 19 -1.77 -13.26 -21.44
C VAL A 19 -1.79 -14.77 -21.24
N ASN A 20 -2.23 -15.49 -22.27
CA ASN A 20 -2.14 -16.95 -22.34
C ASN A 20 -0.65 -17.34 -22.35
N GLY A 21 -0.07 -17.59 -21.17
CA GLY A 21 1.30 -18.07 -21.05
C GLY A 21 2.08 -17.64 -19.80
N LEU A 22 1.53 -16.78 -18.93
CA LEU A 22 2.20 -16.51 -17.66
C LEU A 22 2.03 -17.70 -16.71
N ALA A 23 3.15 -18.28 -16.28
CA ALA A 23 3.22 -19.03 -15.03
C ALA A 23 2.42 -18.25 -13.98
N ALA A 24 1.49 -18.91 -13.28
CA ALA A 24 0.54 -18.25 -12.38
C ALA A 24 1.29 -17.29 -11.43
N ILE A 25 1.27 -15.99 -11.74
CA ILE A 25 1.84 -14.98 -10.86
C ILE A 25 0.96 -15.02 -9.61
N SER A 26 1.55 -15.38 -8.47
CA SER A 26 0.88 -15.31 -7.19
C SER A 26 0.68 -13.85 -6.82
N VAL A 27 -0.54 -13.36 -6.98
CA VAL A 27 -0.95 -12.00 -6.65
C VAL A 27 -2.01 -12.04 -5.56
N LYS A 28 -1.87 -11.20 -4.54
CA LYS A 28 -2.91 -11.02 -3.53
C LYS A 28 -3.77 -9.81 -3.83
N ILE A 29 -5.07 -10.05 -3.91
CA ILE A 29 -6.08 -9.01 -3.97
C ILE A 29 -6.41 -8.60 -2.52
N ILE A 30 -6.27 -7.33 -2.20
CA ILE A 30 -6.59 -6.79 -0.88
C ILE A 30 -7.96 -6.12 -0.93
N ASP A 31 -8.76 -6.33 0.10
CA ASP A 31 -9.92 -5.49 0.35
C ASP A 31 -9.53 -4.38 1.33
N LEU A 32 -9.46 -3.14 0.84
CA LEU A 32 -9.08 -1.96 1.61
C LEU A 32 -10.34 -1.14 1.94
N PRO A 33 -10.43 -0.57 3.16
CA PRO A 33 -11.55 0.31 3.50
C PRO A 33 -11.52 1.56 2.61
N LYS A 34 -12.65 1.88 1.98
CA LYS A 34 -12.80 3.08 1.14
C LYS A 34 -12.96 4.36 1.97
N ASP A 35 -13.65 4.28 3.10
CA ASP A 35 -13.97 5.43 3.96
C ASP A 35 -13.17 5.44 5.28
N GLY A 36 -11.98 4.83 5.29
CA GLY A 36 -11.21 4.60 6.51
C GLY A 36 -9.70 4.54 6.28
N ASN A 37 -8.96 4.32 7.36
CA ASN A 37 -7.51 4.23 7.30
C ASN A 37 -7.07 2.95 6.57
N ALA A 38 -6.50 3.08 5.39
CA ALA A 38 -5.99 1.94 4.63
C ALA A 38 -4.64 1.42 5.16
N THR A 39 -3.88 2.22 5.91
CA THR A 39 -2.53 1.89 6.40
C THR A 39 -2.43 0.50 7.05
N PRO A 40 -3.21 0.15 8.10
CA PRO A 40 -3.06 -1.16 8.77
C PRO A 40 -3.42 -2.36 7.89
N TYR A 41 -4.22 -2.16 6.84
CA TYR A 41 -4.61 -3.23 5.91
C TYR A 41 -3.51 -3.47 4.87
N LEU A 42 -2.89 -2.40 4.37
CA LEU A 42 -1.77 -2.46 3.44
C LEU A 42 -0.55 -3.14 4.10
N VAL A 43 -0.17 -2.72 5.31
CA VAL A 43 0.93 -3.32 6.09
C VAL A 43 0.75 -4.84 6.26
N LYS A 44 -0.46 -5.26 6.69
CA LYS A 44 -0.78 -6.69 6.87
C LYS A 44 -0.73 -7.46 5.55
N ALA A 45 -1.12 -6.83 4.45
CA ALA A 45 -1.09 -7.48 3.16
C ALA A 45 0.34 -7.67 2.65
N ILE A 46 1.20 -6.67 2.79
CA ILE A 46 2.62 -6.72 2.44
C ILE A 46 3.34 -7.80 3.24
N ALA A 47 3.16 -7.84 4.56
CA ALA A 47 3.73 -8.89 5.40
C ALA A 47 3.29 -10.31 4.98
N SER A 48 2.00 -10.47 4.67
CA SER A 48 1.45 -11.74 4.19
C SER A 48 1.97 -12.12 2.80
N ALA A 49 2.14 -11.15 1.90
CA ALA A 49 2.62 -11.39 0.54
C ALA A 49 4.08 -11.85 0.55
N LEU A 50 4.92 -11.15 1.33
CA LEU A 50 6.31 -11.52 1.56
C LEU A 50 6.44 -12.93 2.14
N LYS A 51 5.63 -13.27 3.15
CA LYS A 51 5.64 -14.61 3.77
C LYS A 51 5.28 -15.73 2.78
N LYS A 52 4.43 -15.42 1.78
CA LYS A 52 3.94 -16.39 0.79
C LYS A 52 4.77 -16.41 -0.50
N GLY A 53 5.74 -15.51 -0.65
CA GLY A 53 6.46 -15.33 -1.92
C GLY A 53 5.54 -14.88 -3.05
N GLU A 54 4.54 -14.05 -2.74
CA GLU A 54 3.69 -13.44 -3.75
C GLU A 54 4.51 -12.41 -4.56
N ALA A 55 4.33 -12.41 -5.87
CA ALA A 55 5.05 -11.51 -6.77
C ALA A 55 4.55 -10.06 -6.68
N GLY A 56 3.35 -9.86 -6.12
CA GLY A 56 2.79 -8.54 -5.94
C GLY A 56 1.44 -8.53 -5.26
N ILE A 57 0.94 -7.32 -5.09
CA ILE A 57 -0.31 -7.01 -4.44
C ILE A 57 -1.14 -6.16 -5.41
N CYS A 58 -2.43 -6.48 -5.54
CA CYS A 58 -3.37 -5.70 -6.31
C CYS A 58 -4.36 -4.99 -5.38
N LEU A 59 -4.48 -3.68 -5.58
CA LEU A 59 -5.51 -2.86 -4.98
C LEU A 59 -6.70 -2.78 -5.95
N PRO A 60 -7.95 -2.92 -5.47
CA PRO A 60 -9.12 -2.70 -6.31
C PRO A 60 -9.17 -1.23 -6.75
N ALA A 61 -9.89 -0.96 -7.84
CA ALA A 61 -10.08 0.41 -8.30
C ALA A 61 -10.81 1.24 -7.22
N GLY A 62 -10.27 2.40 -6.91
CA GLY A 62 -10.82 3.28 -5.89
C GLY A 62 -9.83 4.30 -5.37
N GLU A 63 -10.30 5.07 -4.40
CA GLU A 63 -9.48 6.00 -3.62
C GLU A 63 -9.25 5.41 -2.23
N PHE A 64 -8.03 5.50 -1.74
CA PHE A 64 -7.62 4.98 -0.44
C PHE A 64 -6.82 6.05 0.31
N HIS A 65 -7.23 6.29 1.56
CA HIS A 65 -6.62 7.28 2.44
C HIS A 65 -5.68 6.60 3.44
N PHE A 66 -4.47 7.16 3.59
CA PHE A 66 -3.47 6.68 4.52
C PHE A 66 -3.22 7.72 5.61
N TRP A 67 -3.45 7.31 6.86
CA TRP A 67 -3.16 8.12 8.04
C TRP A 67 -1.92 7.58 8.77
N PRO A 68 -1.21 8.44 9.54
CA PRO A 68 -0.05 8.03 10.32
C PRO A 68 -0.37 6.93 11.33
N ASP A 69 -1.63 6.87 11.77
CA ASP A 69 -2.13 5.84 12.69
C ASP A 69 -1.91 4.44 12.09
N GLY A 70 -0.95 3.68 12.62
CA GLY A 70 -0.60 2.35 12.12
C GLY A 70 0.50 2.30 11.06
N GLY A 71 1.10 3.45 10.71
CA GLY A 71 2.38 3.50 10.01
C GLY A 71 3.54 3.16 10.95
N GLU A 72 4.70 2.85 10.36
CA GLU A 72 5.92 2.63 11.13
C GLU A 72 6.73 3.92 11.21
N ARG A 73 7.14 4.30 12.43
CA ARG A 73 7.95 5.50 12.65
C ARG A 73 9.44 5.15 12.61
N ARG A 74 10.21 5.79 11.72
CA ARG A 74 11.65 5.57 11.59
C ARG A 74 12.38 6.88 11.32
N PHE A 75 13.58 7.01 11.88
CA PHE A 75 14.51 8.04 11.49
C PHE A 75 15.07 7.72 10.10
N LEU A 76 14.88 8.62 9.14
CA LEU A 76 15.34 8.44 7.76
C LEU A 76 16.32 9.55 7.40
N HIS A 77 17.41 9.14 6.77
CA HIS A 77 18.29 10.03 6.00
C HIS A 77 17.97 9.81 4.52
N ILE A 78 17.28 10.78 3.91
CA ILE A 78 16.93 10.76 2.48
C ILE A 78 17.72 11.87 1.82
N SER A 79 18.57 11.53 0.85
CA SER A 79 19.42 12.52 0.20
C SER A 79 18.59 13.67 -0.38
N ASN A 80 19.10 14.90 -0.22
CA ASN A 80 18.44 16.12 -0.69
C ASN A 80 17.06 16.38 -0.04
N ASN A 81 16.78 15.77 1.11
CA ASN A 81 15.62 16.01 1.98
C ASN A 81 16.11 16.16 3.43
N ASP A 82 15.23 16.65 4.29
CA ASP A 82 15.53 16.81 5.72
C ASP A 82 15.63 15.46 6.43
N ASP A 83 16.61 15.35 7.31
CA ASP A 83 16.76 14.22 8.23
C ASP A 83 15.74 14.35 9.36
N ALA A 84 14.85 13.37 9.46
CA ALA A 84 13.77 13.41 10.44
C ALA A 84 13.23 12.03 10.80
N ASP A 85 12.55 11.95 11.93
CA ASP A 85 11.60 10.87 12.21
C ASP A 85 10.40 11.00 11.27
N ASN A 86 10.25 10.02 10.39
CA ASN A 86 9.19 9.95 9.40
C ASN A 86 8.19 8.84 9.76
N ASP A 87 6.91 9.09 9.50
CA ASP A 87 5.86 8.07 9.53
C ASP A 87 5.75 7.45 8.13
N ILE A 88 5.94 6.13 8.03
CA ILE A 88 5.98 5.40 6.75
C ILE A 88 4.72 4.53 6.63
N ALA A 89 3.98 4.64 5.51
CA ALA A 89 3.07 3.56 5.09
C ALA A 89 3.93 2.39 4.63
N VAL A 90 3.90 1.30 5.39
CA VAL A 90 4.59 0.04 5.05
C VAL A 90 3.61 -0.98 4.51
#